data_AF-A0A7V5NBE1-F1
#
_entry.id   AF-A0A7V5NBE1-F1
#
_cell.length_a   1.000
_cell.length_b   1.000
_cell.length_c   1.000
_cell.angle_alpha   90.00
_cell.angle_beta   90.00
_cell.angle_gamma   90.00
#
_symmetry.space_group_name_H-M   'P 1'
#
loop_
_entity.id
_entity.type
_entity.pdbx_description
1 polymer ?
#
loop_
_entity_poly.entity_id
_entity_poly.type
_entity_poly.pdbx_seq_one_letter_code
_entity_poly.pdbx_strand_id
1 'polypeptide(L)'
;MKESHQNLFDGQKIKPESMREVLEQNPDIKQNEEYFLIPVEINGKKETHYIPKRDTIDVKFSDNNIVKVEVAEVIKATKKYPDKSLSEALNLIRKNQG
;
A
#
# COMPACT_ATOMS: atom_id res chain seq x y z
N MET A 1 -11.82 33.63 18.37
CA MET A 1 -10.92 33.05 17.35
C MET A 1 -9.78 32.33 18.05
N LYS A 2 -9.82 31.00 18.08
CA LYS A 2 -8.66 30.14 18.26
C LYS A 2 -8.93 28.88 17.43
N GLU A 3 -8.23 28.76 16.31
CA GLU A 3 -8.23 27.58 15.46
C GLU A 3 -7.62 26.41 16.24
N SER A 4 -8.46 25.42 16.55
CA SER A 4 -8.02 24.13 17.03
C SER A 4 -7.71 23.27 15.80
N HIS A 5 -6.43 23.18 15.44
CA HIS A 5 -5.95 22.14 14.54
C HIS A 5 -6.16 20.80 15.25
N GLN A 6 -7.30 20.16 14.99
CA GLN A 6 -7.59 18.82 15.47
C GLN A 6 -6.60 17.89 14.76
N ASN A 7 -5.62 17.37 15.50
CA ASN A 7 -4.78 16.28 15.05
C ASN A 7 -5.68 15.09 14.69
N LEU A 8 -5.80 14.81 13.38
CA LEU A 8 -6.62 13.74 12.80
C LEU A 8 -5.95 12.35 12.93
N PHE A 9 -5.26 12.10 14.04
CA PHE A 9 -4.43 10.89 14.23
C PHE A 9 -4.71 10.19 15.57
N ASP A 10 -5.94 10.29 16.07
CA ASP A 10 -6.33 9.56 17.29
C ASP A 10 -6.75 8.12 16.94
N GLY A 11 -5.91 7.16 17.32
CA GLY A 11 -6.41 5.99 18.05
C GLY A 11 -6.80 4.72 17.30
N GLN A 12 -6.68 4.61 15.98
CA GLN A 12 -6.91 3.29 15.33
C GLN A 12 -5.66 2.40 15.43
N LYS A 13 -5.58 1.58 16.48
CA LYS A 13 -4.71 0.38 16.50
C LYS A 13 -5.29 -0.66 15.54
N ILE A 14 -5.10 -0.44 14.25
CA ILE A 14 -5.36 -1.44 13.22
C ILE A 14 -4.31 -2.54 13.42
N LYS A 15 -4.73 -3.80 13.59
CA LYS A 15 -3.77 -4.90 13.49
C LYS A 15 -3.27 -4.91 12.05
N PRO A 16 -1.97 -4.70 11.79
CA PRO A 16 -1.46 -4.83 10.44
C PRO A 16 -1.73 -6.27 9.99
N GLU A 17 -2.54 -6.44 8.96
CA GLU A 17 -2.69 -7.74 8.29
C GLU A 17 -1.28 -8.21 7.89
N SER A 18 -0.93 -9.43 8.31
CA SER A 18 0.40 -9.95 8.10
C SER A 18 0.69 -10.18 6.62
N MET A 19 1.96 -10.11 6.23
CA MET A 19 2.38 -10.45 4.87
C MET A 19 1.90 -11.85 4.46
N ARG A 20 1.81 -12.78 5.41
CA ARG A 20 1.27 -14.13 5.18
C ARG A 20 -0.18 -14.08 4.70
N GLU A 21 -1.04 -13.36 5.42
CA GLU A 21 -2.46 -13.22 5.05
C GLU A 21 -2.63 -12.58 3.66
N VAL A 22 -1.81 -11.56 3.34
CA VAL A 22 -1.82 -10.92 2.03
C VAL A 22 -1.51 -11.91 0.91
N LEU A 23 -0.54 -12.80 1.10
CA LEU A 23 -0.18 -13.82 0.11
C LEU A 23 -1.24 -14.92 0.00
N GLU A 24 -1.82 -15.34 1.13
CA GLU A 24 -2.91 -16.34 1.13
C GLU A 24 -4.14 -15.83 0.37
N GLN A 25 -4.45 -14.54 0.47
CA GLN A 25 -5.54 -13.90 -0.27
C GLN A 25 -5.21 -13.61 -1.75
N ASN A 26 -3.93 -13.62 -2.12
CA ASN A 26 -3.46 -13.29 -3.47
C ASN A 26 -2.50 -14.37 -4.00
N PRO A 27 -3.00 -15.58 -4.29
CA PRO A 27 -2.18 -16.75 -4.65
C PRO A 27 -1.46 -16.60 -6.00
N ASP A 28 -1.81 -15.59 -6.79
CA ASP A 28 -1.17 -15.26 -8.05
C ASP A 28 0.09 -14.39 -7.90
N ILE A 29 0.35 -13.85 -6.70
CA ILE A 29 1.60 -13.18 -6.37
C ILE A 29 2.72 -14.20 -6.35
N LYS A 30 3.69 -14.01 -7.25
CA LYS A 30 4.93 -14.78 -7.28
C LYS A 30 6.00 -14.09 -6.47
N GLN A 31 7.05 -14.81 -6.13
CA GLN A 31 8.18 -14.28 -5.39
C GLN A 31 9.48 -14.82 -5.96
N ASN A 32 10.51 -13.98 -5.97
CA ASN A 32 11.90 -14.42 -6.15
C ASN A 32 12.72 -14.04 -4.90
N GLU A 33 14.05 -14.09 -4.98
CA GLU A 33 14.92 -13.81 -3.83
C GLU A 33 14.76 -12.37 -3.31
N GLU A 34 14.46 -11.41 -4.18
CA GLU A 34 14.51 -9.97 -3.84
C GLU A 34 13.14 -9.28 -3.88
N TYR A 35 12.16 -9.82 -4.61
CA TYR A 35 10.91 -9.14 -4.94
C TYR A 35 9.68 -10.03 -4.78
N PHE A 36 8.57 -9.36 -4.48
CA PHE A 36 7.22 -9.82 -4.77
C PHE A 36 6.84 -9.35 -6.19
N LEU A 37 6.38 -10.30 -7.01
CA LEU A 37 5.96 -10.08 -8.38
C LEU A 37 4.44 -10.05 -8.40
N ILE A 38 3.89 -8.85 -8.51
CA ILE A 38 2.46 -8.57 -8.39
C ILE A 38 1.88 -8.44 -9.80
N PRO A 39 1.19 -9.47 -10.32
CA PRO A 39 0.48 -9.33 -11.59
C PRO A 39 -0.71 -8.37 -11.42
N VAL A 40 -0.84 -7.41 -12.32
CA VAL A 40 -1.93 -6.43 -12.33
C VAL A 40 -2.48 -6.30 -13.75
N GLU A 41 -3.70 -5.80 -13.88
CA GLU A 41 -4.29 -5.46 -15.18
C GLU A 41 -4.62 -3.98 -15.22
N ILE A 42 -4.02 -3.27 -16.18
CA ILE A 42 -4.21 -1.83 -16.38
C ILE A 42 -4.74 -1.64 -17.80
N ASN A 43 -5.95 -1.11 -17.93
CA ASN A 43 -6.61 -0.88 -19.23
C ASN A 43 -6.63 -2.15 -20.12
N GLY A 44 -6.89 -3.32 -19.53
CA GLY A 44 -6.94 -4.61 -20.23
C GLY A 44 -5.57 -5.20 -20.62
N LYS A 45 -4.46 -4.55 -20.22
CA LYS A 45 -3.10 -5.07 -20.40
C LYS A 45 -2.60 -5.66 -19.09
N LYS A 46 -2.06 -6.88 -19.17
CA LYS A 46 -1.43 -7.54 -18.02
C LYS A 46 -0.01 -7.01 -17.85
N GLU A 47 0.28 -6.54 -16.64
CA GLU A 47 1.59 -6.05 -16.23
C GLU A 47 2.03 -6.76 -14.95
N THR A 48 3.31 -6.64 -14.60
CA THR A 48 3.84 -7.17 -13.34
C THR A 48 4.61 -6.07 -12.65
N HIS A 49 4.16 -5.73 -11.45
CA HIS A 49 4.84 -4.77 -10.59
C HIS A 49 5.78 -5.51 -9.65
N TYR A 50 6.95 -4.94 -9.42
CA TYR A 50 7.99 -5.54 -8.59
C TYR A 50 8.10 -4.75 -7.30
N ILE A 51 7.83 -5.40 -6.17
CA ILE A 51 7.88 -4.78 -4.84
C ILE A 51 9.00 -5.46 -4.04
N PRO A 52 9.99 -4.73 -3.52
CA PRO A 52 11.10 -5.33 -2.81
C PRO A 52 10.65 -6.04 -1.53
N LYS A 53 11.27 -7.17 -1.23
CA LYS A 53 11.08 -7.92 0.02
C LYS A 53 11.74 -7.19 1.18
N ARG A 54 10.98 -6.28 1.79
CA ARG A 54 11.36 -5.50 2.97
C ARG A 54 10.18 -5.43 3.93
N ASP A 55 10.42 -5.01 5.16
CA ASP A 55 9.32 -4.74 6.09
C ASP A 55 8.56 -3.48 5.67
N THR A 56 9.29 -2.42 5.34
CA THR A 56 8.72 -1.12 4.96
C THR A 56 9.38 -0.51 3.72
N ILE A 57 8.62 0.37 3.04
CA ILE A 57 9.07 1.19 1.91
C ILE A 57 8.73 2.65 2.21
N ASP A 58 9.66 3.56 1.87
CA ASP A 58 9.43 4.99 1.92
C ASP A 58 8.57 5.43 0.74
N VAL A 59 7.37 5.93 1.00
CA VAL A 59 6.44 6.42 -0.01
C VAL A 59 6.33 7.94 0.09
N LYS A 60 6.65 8.63 -1.01
CA LYS A 60 6.50 10.08 -1.12
C LYS A 60 5.04 10.44 -1.44
N PHE A 61 4.37 11.13 -0.52
CA PHE A 61 3.01 11.64 -0.70
C PHE A 61 3.00 13.09 -1.22
N SER A 62 4.01 13.89 -0.86
CA SER A 62 4.24 15.24 -1.38
C SER A 62 5.71 15.62 -1.23
N ASP A 63 6.14 16.78 -1.74
CA ASP A 63 7.55 17.21 -1.72
C ASP A 63 8.19 17.17 -0.33
N ASN A 64 7.42 17.45 0.72
CA ASN A 64 7.88 17.47 2.10
C ASN A 64 7.27 16.36 2.96
N ASN A 65 6.66 15.33 2.36
CA ASN A 65 6.00 14.26 3.10
C ASN A 65 6.37 12.88 2.54
N ILE A 66 7.25 12.19 3.27
CA ILE A 66 7.64 10.80 3.02
C ILE A 66 7.19 9.98 4.23
N VAL A 67 6.45 8.91 3.97
CA VAL A 67 5.88 8.04 4.99
C VAL A 67 6.42 6.62 4.79
N LYS A 68 6.86 5.98 5.86
CA LYS A 68 7.17 4.56 5.87
C LYS A 68 5.88 3.76 5.87
N VAL A 69 5.76 2.84 4.91
CA VAL A 69 4.57 2.03 4.70
C VAL A 69 4.97 0.57 4.68
N GLU A 70 4.20 -0.27 5.38
CA GLU A 70 4.39 -1.73 5.40
C GLU A 70 4.25 -2.30 3.98
N VAL A 71 5.14 -3.21 3.58
CA VAL A 71 5.08 -3.82 2.24
C VAL A 71 3.76 -4.54 1.99
N ALA A 72 3.15 -5.10 3.04
CA ALA A 72 1.81 -5.69 2.97
C ALA A 72 0.75 -4.66 2.52
N GLU A 73 0.79 -3.42 3.02
CA GLU A 73 -0.10 -2.34 2.57
C GLU A 73 0.19 -1.93 1.12
N VAL A 74 1.47 -1.84 0.75
CA VAL A 74 1.89 -1.49 -0.61
C VAL A 74 1.34 -2.50 -1.62
N ILE A 75 1.49 -3.80 -1.34
CA ILE A 75 1.00 -4.88 -2.21
C ILE A 75 -0.52 -4.78 -2.40
N LYS A 76 -1.28 -4.55 -1.32
CA LYS A 76 -2.74 -4.35 -1.40
C LYS A 76 -3.09 -3.15 -2.25
N ALA A 77 -2.41 -2.02 -2.04
CA ALA A 77 -2.64 -0.79 -2.78
C ALA A 77 -2.42 -1.01 -4.27
N THR A 78 -1.30 -1.64 -4.62
CA THR A 78 -0.96 -1.99 -6.01
C THR A 78 -1.97 -2.95 -6.64
N LYS A 79 -2.45 -3.96 -5.91
CA LYS A 79 -3.47 -4.89 -6.42
C LYS A 79 -4.84 -4.25 -6.62
N LYS A 80 -5.26 -3.43 -5.67
CA LYS A 80 -6.62 -2.87 -5.63
C LYS A 80 -6.78 -1.67 -6.57
N TYR A 81 -5.72 -0.87 -6.73
CA TYR A 81 -5.73 0.34 -7.55
C TYR A 81 -4.50 0.37 -8.48
N PRO A 82 -4.38 -0.59 -9.41
CA PRO A 82 -3.19 -0.72 -10.25
C PRO A 82 -3.01 0.45 -11.22
N ASP A 83 -4.09 1.16 -11.55
CA ASP A 83 -4.10 2.35 -12.39
C ASP A 83 -3.67 3.64 -11.67
N LYS A 84 -3.42 3.59 -10.35
CA LYS A 84 -3.15 4.78 -9.52
C LYS A 84 -1.70 4.83 -9.07
N SER A 85 -1.22 6.04 -8.82
CA SER A 85 0.06 6.21 -8.12
C SER A 85 -0.02 5.56 -6.73
N LEU A 86 1.12 5.06 -6.23
CA LEU A 86 1.17 4.34 -4.96
C LEU A 86 0.62 5.19 -3.79
N SER A 87 0.94 6.49 -3.76
CA SER A 87 0.43 7.42 -2.74
C SER A 87 -1.08 7.59 -2.82
N GLU A 88 -1.67 7.71 -4.02
CA GLU A 88 -3.12 7.76 -4.21
C GLU A 88 -3.80 6.46 -3.82
N ALA A 89 -3.25 5.32 -4.25
CA ALA A 89 -3.76 3.99 -3.92
C ALA A 89 -3.78 3.75 -2.40
N LEU A 90 -2.71 4.12 -1.71
CA LEU A 90 -2.62 4.03 -0.25
C LEU A 90 -3.62 4.96 0.46
N ASN A 91 -3.79 6.18 -0.05
CA ASN A 91 -4.82 7.10 0.47
C ASN A 91 -6.23 6.51 0.33
N LEU A 92 -6.53 5.86 -0.79
CA LEU A 92 -7.84 5.24 -1.02
C LEU A 92 -8.07 4.01 -0.14
N ILE A 93 -7.05 3.19 0.10
CA ILE A 93 -7.15 2.07 1.06
C ILE A 93 -7.49 2.59 2.44
N ARG A 94 -6.74 3.59 2.93
CA ARG A 94 -6.90 4.12 4.29
C ARG A 94 -8.23 4.86 4.48
N LYS A 95 -8.74 5.54 3.45
CA LYS A 95 -10.06 6.19 3.49
C LYS A 95 -11.23 5.22 3.48
N ASN A 96 -11.10 4.07 2.80
CA ASN A 96 -12.15 3.06 2.74
C ASN A 96 -12.14 2.08 3.93
N GLN A 97 -11.20 2.27 4.87
CA GLN A 97 -11.08 1.48 6.10
C GLN A 97 -11.56 2.23 7.36
N GLY A 98 -12.15 3.43 7.19
CA GLY A 98 -12.85 4.20 8.23
C GLY A 98 -14.32 4.32 7.93
#